data_AF-A0A382WKB8-F1
#
_entry.id   AF-A0A382WKB8-F1
#
_cell.length_a   1.000
_cell.length_b   1.000
_cell.length_c   1.000
_cell.angle_alpha   90.00
_cell.angle_beta   90.00
_cell.angle_gamma   90.00
#
_symmetry.space_group_name_H-M   'P 1'
#
loop_
_entity.id
_entity.type
_entity.pdbx_description
1 polymer ?
#
loop_
_entity_poly.entity_id
_entity_poly.type
_entity_poly.pdbx_seq_one_letter_code
_entity_poly.pdbx_strand_id
1 'polypeptide(L)'
;VLNKYLKSFSRLSINHTGKILVAIMMLTFILGYQASSLQLHISINYLLPDNNPKIETFNQVLETFENDSNILLLAAGSEDSLRSFSEHI
;
A
#
# COMPACT_ATOMS: atom_id res chain seq x y z
N VAL A 1 -11.58 -36.01 15.81
CA VAL A 1 -10.49 -35.62 14.88
C VAL A 1 -9.75 -34.37 15.37
N LEU A 2 -10.42 -33.21 15.53
CA LEU A 2 -9.83 -31.94 16.04
C LEU A 2 -9.05 -32.08 17.37
N ASN A 3 -9.61 -32.78 18.35
CA ASN A 3 -8.98 -33.00 19.65
C ASN A 3 -7.65 -33.79 19.57
N LYS A 4 -7.47 -34.60 18.53
CA LYS A 4 -6.23 -35.36 18.29
C LYS A 4 -5.14 -34.42 17.75
N TYR A 5 -5.49 -33.50 16.87
CA TYR A 5 -4.57 -32.47 16.35
C TYR A 5 -4.17 -31.47 17.43
N LEU A 6 -5.10 -31.00 18.26
CA LEU A 6 -4.82 -30.10 19.37
C LEU A 6 -3.88 -30.73 20.41
N LYS A 7 -4.12 -31.99 20.81
CA LYS A 7 -3.20 -32.71 21.69
C LYS A 7 -1.82 -32.94 21.07
N SER A 8 -1.76 -33.19 19.76
CA SER A 8 -0.50 -33.36 19.04
C SER A 8 0.30 -32.05 18.99
N PHE A 9 -0.37 -30.94 18.70
CA PHE A 9 0.24 -29.60 18.65
C PHE A 9 0.70 -29.13 20.04
N SER A 10 -0.09 -29.43 21.07
CA SER A 10 0.25 -29.15 22.47
C SER A 10 1.47 -29.94 22.93
N ARG A 11 1.56 -31.25 22.61
CA ARG A 11 2.76 -32.05 22.91
C ARG A 11 3.99 -31.55 22.16
N LEU A 12 3.84 -31.17 20.89
CA LEU A 12 4.94 -30.60 20.10
C LEU A 12 5.44 -29.28 20.71
N SER A 13 4.52 -28.42 21.16
CA SER A 13 4.78 -27.14 21.83
C SER A 13 5.54 -27.29 23.15
N ILE A 14 5.26 -28.35 23.91
CA ILE A 14 5.89 -28.61 25.21
C ILE A 14 7.23 -29.35 25.04
N ASN A 15 7.32 -30.37 24.19
CA ASN A 15 8.55 -31.16 24.05
C ASN A 15 9.66 -30.46 23.23
N HIS A 16 9.30 -29.48 22.40
CA HIS A 16 10.22 -28.82 21.47
C HIS A 16 10.06 -27.30 21.47
N THR A 17 9.79 -26.71 22.65
CA THR A 17 9.55 -25.27 22.82
C THR A 17 10.62 -24.39 22.16
N GLY A 18 11.90 -24.73 22.32
CA GLY A 18 13.00 -23.96 21.70
C GLY A 18 12.98 -24.00 20.17
N LYS A 19 12.66 -25.15 19.56
CA LYS A 19 12.58 -25.28 18.08
C LYS A 19 11.36 -24.52 17.53
N ILE A 20 10.25 -24.52 18.25
CA ILE A 20 9.05 -23.76 17.88
C ILE A 20 9.29 -22.26 18.00
N LEU A 21 9.98 -21.82 19.06
CA LEU A 21 10.36 -20.43 19.21
C LEU A 21 11.19 -19.95 18.03
N VAL A 22 12.22 -20.71 17.64
CA VAL A 22 13.04 -20.42 16.47
C VAL A 22 12.21 -20.41 15.18
N ALA A 23 11.31 -21.37 15.01
CA ALA A 23 10.43 -21.43 13.82
C ALA A 23 9.49 -20.22 13.73
N ILE A 24 8.88 -19.81 14.84
CA ILE A 24 8.04 -18.60 14.90
C ILE A 24 8.88 -17.36 14.61
N MET A 25 10.06 -17.24 15.22
CA MET A 25 10.94 -16.09 15.00
C MET A 25 11.37 -15.98 13.54
N MET A 26 11.73 -17.10 12.91
CA MET A 26 12.07 -17.15 11.49
C MET A 26 10.88 -16.75 10.60
N LEU A 27 9.68 -17.25 10.91
CA LEU A 27 8.46 -16.86 10.22
C LEU A 27 8.16 -15.36 10.37
N THR A 28 8.33 -14.81 11.58
CA THR A 28 8.15 -13.38 11.86
C THR A 28 9.13 -12.54 11.04
N PHE A 29 10.40 -12.94 10.92
CA PHE A 29 11.37 -12.23 10.09
C PHE A 29 11.00 -12.25 8.60
N ILE A 30 10.54 -13.39 8.08
CA ILE A 30 10.10 -13.51 6.67
C ILE A 30 8.91 -12.57 6.41
N LEU A 31 7.92 -12.57 7.30
CA LEU A 31 6.76 -11.71 7.18
C LEU A 31 7.13 -10.23 7.32
N GLY A 32 8.02 -9.88 8.25
CA GLY A 32 8.53 -8.52 8.42
C GLY A 32 9.29 -8.04 7.18
N TYR A 33 10.08 -8.91 6.56
CA TYR A 33 10.77 -8.61 5.31
C TYR A 33 9.78 -8.34 4.18
N GLN A 34 8.75 -9.18 4.01
CA GLN A 34 7.72 -8.92 2.99
C GLN A 34 6.91 -7.65 3.27
N ALA A 35 6.60 -7.35 4.53
CA ALA A 35 5.94 -6.11 4.91
C ALA A 35 6.77 -4.87 4.54
N SER A 36 8.11 -4.96 4.56
CA SER A 36 8.98 -3.86 4.15
C SER A 36 8.89 -3.54 2.65
N SER A 37 8.52 -4.52 1.82
CA SER A 37 8.28 -4.34 0.39
C SER A 37 6.85 -3.90 0.05
N LEU A 38 6.00 -3.67 1.06
CA LEU A 38 4.62 -3.25 0.84
C LEU A 38 4.60 -1.84 0.24
N GLN A 39 4.25 -1.75 -1.04
CA GLN A 39 4.04 -0.47 -1.72
C GLN A 39 2.55 -0.12 -1.68
N LEU A 40 2.24 1.07 -1.18
CA LEU A 40 0.88 1.61 -1.23
C LEU A 40 0.66 2.25 -2.60
N HIS A 41 -0.05 1.55 -3.49
CA HIS A 41 -0.45 2.08 -4.80
C HIS A 41 -1.85 2.71 -4.69
N ILE A 42 -1.91 4.05 -4.57
CA ILE A 42 -3.17 4.81 -4.61
C ILE A 42 -3.33 5.35 -6.03
N SER A 43 -3.78 4.51 -6.95
CA SER A 43 -4.18 4.98 -8.28
C SER A 43 -5.55 4.43 -8.62
N ILE A 44 -6.46 5.35 -8.95
CA ILE A 44 -7.85 5.06 -9.30
C ILE A 44 -7.92 4.15 -10.55
N ASN A 45 -6.90 4.21 -11.41
CA ASN A 45 -6.79 3.39 -12.61
C ASN A 45 -6.72 1.90 -12.30
N TYR A 46 -6.10 1.50 -11.18
CA TYR A 46 -5.99 0.10 -10.75
C TYR A 46 -7.28 -0.46 -10.14
N LEU A 47 -8.27 0.40 -9.83
CA LEU A 47 -9.56 -0.03 -9.30
C LEU A 47 -10.58 -0.33 -10.41
N LEU A 48 -10.24 -0.03 -11.66
CA LEU A 48 -11.09 -0.23 -12.82
C LEU A 48 -10.60 -1.45 -13.62
N PRO A 49 -11.50 -2.30 -14.15
CA PRO A 49 -11.09 -3.49 -14.90
C PRO A 49 -10.39 -3.10 -16.21
N ASP A 50 -9.26 -3.75 -16.48
CA ASP A 50 -8.31 -3.45 -17.58
C ASP A 50 -8.95 -3.33 -18.98
N ASN A 51 -10.13 -3.93 -19.19
CA ASN A 51 -10.82 -3.98 -20.48
C ASN A 51 -11.92 -2.92 -20.64
N ASN A 52 -11.82 -1.79 -19.94
CA ASN A 52 -12.79 -0.71 -20.07
C ASN A 52 -12.30 0.35 -21.06
N PRO A 53 -13.02 0.60 -22.18
CA PRO A 53 -12.60 1.60 -23.18
C PRO A 53 -12.43 3.01 -22.61
N LYS A 54 -13.06 3.31 -21.47
CA LYS A 54 -12.88 4.61 -20.78
C LYS A 54 -11.49 4.77 -20.15
N ILE A 55 -10.85 3.67 -19.73
CA ILE A 55 -9.49 3.69 -19.16
C ILE A 55 -8.48 3.97 -20.26
N GLU A 56 -8.66 3.38 -21.44
CA GLU A 56 -7.78 3.61 -22.60
C GLU A 56 -7.74 5.09 -23.00
N THR A 57 -8.91 5.73 -23.14
CA THR A 57 -8.97 7.17 -23.44
C THR A 57 -8.39 8.02 -22.31
N PHE A 58 -8.60 7.65 -21.05
CA PHE A 58 -8.02 8.37 -19.91
C PHE A 58 -6.49 8.30 -19.91
N ASN A 59 -5.92 7.12 -20.13
CA ASN A 59 -4.48 6.93 -20.21
C ASN A 59 -3.87 7.68 -21.42
N GLN A 60 -4.55 7.71 -22.57
CA GLN A 60 -4.12 8.51 -23.73
C GLN A 60 -4.04 10.01 -23.41
N VAL A 61 -4.99 10.55 -22.65
CA VAL A 61 -4.94 11.96 -22.20
C VAL A 61 -3.75 12.18 -21.27
N LEU A 62 -3.52 11.30 -20.29
CA LEU A 62 -2.37 11.43 -19.39
C LEU A 62 -1.03 11.39 -20.14
N GLU A 63 -0.87 10.44 -21.07
CA GLU A 63 0.35 10.30 -21.90
C GLU A 63 0.56 11.50 -22.83
N THR A 64 -0.50 12.01 -23.45
CA THR A 64 -0.40 13.13 -24.42
C THR A 64 -0.01 14.44 -23.75
N PHE A 65 -0.50 14.69 -22.54
CA PHE A 65 -0.30 15.95 -21.84
C PHE A 65 0.79 15.90 -20.77
N GLU A 66 1.52 14.77 -20.66
CA GLU A 66 2.56 14.51 -19.63
C GLU A 66 2.12 14.95 -18.22
N ASN A 67 0.84 14.75 -17.90
CA ASN A 67 0.24 15.27 -16.67
C ASN A 67 0.48 14.30 -15.52
N ASP A 68 1.73 14.25 -15.06
CA ASP A 68 2.11 13.50 -13.88
C ASP A 68 1.72 14.30 -12.63
N SER A 69 0.44 14.20 -12.26
CA SER A 69 -0.11 14.65 -10.97
C SER A 69 -0.03 16.15 -10.70
N ASN A 70 -1.00 16.91 -11.21
CA ASN A 70 -1.18 18.31 -10.81
C ASN A 70 -1.70 18.45 -9.37
N ILE A 71 -0.94 19.14 -8.52
CA ILE A 71 -1.42 19.59 -7.20
C ILE A 71 -2.10 20.95 -7.39
N LEU A 72 -3.44 20.98 -7.26
CA LEU A 72 -4.18 22.24 -7.27
C LEU A 72 -4.18 22.86 -5.88
N LEU A 73 -3.47 23.97 -5.71
CA LEU A 73 -3.48 24.76 -4.48
C LEU A 73 -4.60 25.80 -4.52
N LEU A 74 -5.53 25.73 -3.58
CA LEU A 74 -6.59 26.72 -3.41
C LEU A 74 -6.27 27.58 -2.18
N ALA A 75 -6.08 28.88 -2.39
CA ALA A 75 -5.84 29.87 -1.35
C ALA A 75 -6.97 30.90 -1.31
N ALA A 76 -7.29 31.41 -0.12
CA ALA A 76 -8.35 32.41 0.08
C ALA A 76 -7.83 33.55 0.97
N GLY A 77 -8.11 34.80 0.59
CA GLY A 77 -7.60 35.99 1.26
C GLY A 77 -7.92 37.27 0.47
N SER A 78 -7.37 38.40 0.91
CA SER A 78 -7.42 39.64 0.13
C SER A 78 -6.57 39.52 -1.14
N GLU A 79 -6.91 40.32 -2.16
CA GLU A 79 -6.20 40.30 -3.45
C GLU A 79 -4.70 40.53 -3.29
N ASP A 80 -4.30 41.55 -2.51
CA ASP A 80 -2.88 41.88 -2.29
C ASP A 80 -2.11 40.72 -1.65
N SER A 81 -2.72 40.02 -0.69
CA SER A 81 -2.12 38.86 -0.02
C SER A 81 -2.02 37.65 -0.94
N LEU A 82 -3.05 37.39 -1.75
CA LEU A 82 -3.04 36.28 -2.71
C LEU A 82 -2.05 36.52 -3.86
N ARG A 83 -1.95 37.77 -4.33
CA ARG A 83 -0.98 38.16 -5.35
C ARG A 83 0.45 37.99 -4.85
N SER A 84 0.74 38.54 -3.66
CA SER A 84 2.04 38.34 -3.01
C SER A 84 2.35 36.85 -2.82
N PHE A 85 1.38 36.05 -2.36
CA PHE A 85 1.56 34.61 -2.22
C PHE A 85 1.92 33.93 -3.55
N SER A 86 1.20 34.23 -4.64
CA SER A 86 1.44 33.62 -5.96
C SER A 86 2.80 33.95 -6.57
N GLU A 87 3.37 35.10 -6.25
CA GLU A 87 4.69 35.52 -6.74
C GLU A 87 5.85 34.82 -6.00
N HIS A 88 5.57 34.17 -4.86
CA HIS A 88 6.57 33.51 -4.02
C HIS A 88 6.58 31.97 -4.13
N ILE A 89 5.71 31.36 -4.94
CA ILE A 89 5.60 29.91 -5.19
C ILE A 89 6.03 29.58 -6.62
#